data_AF-A0A2P7B4L8-F1
#
_entry.id   AF-A0A2P7B4L8-F1
#
_cell.length_a   1.000
_cell.length_b   1.000
_cell.length_c   1.000
_cell.angle_alpha   90.00
_cell.angle_beta   90.00
_cell.angle_gamma   90.00
#
_symmetry.space_group_name_H-M   'P 1'
#
loop_
_entity.id
_entity.type
_entity.pdbx_description
1 polymer ?
#
loop_
_entity_poly.entity_id
_entity_poly.type
_entity_poly.pdbx_seq_one_letter_code
_entity_poly.pdbx_strand_id
1 'polypeptide(L)'
;MILNRVQLSILSLLLLPGLTGCNDSNSSQGTDGGTFIAGPPGEKGEIGEKGPAGEKGEGRIEPANLPTGVTLQSGGFDVQLEKDVLEVRAFAANILRVRFRPDGMAATDATRVLPQPGDVAPVEPVAEIDPEVRGDADSVEITTGQFTAKWEKRTETILLRDAAGKILARSPAADLQLGQVSVEHNASDALYGIADEASIGNTGILRTGLQDLKTSDQGHAGAPLVWSTSGYGVLVDTIGSETSNVDLSDSRRIVFGSISKPDVDYYLLVGRPAEIFGSVARISGRSPLFPKWAMGFTNGAQTTHGMETTTALGLTKRSFVSSFHDTAAKTFRSTPSHLIWTG
;
A
#
# COMPACT_ATOMS: atom_id res chain seq x y z
N MET A 1 -21.65 -57.62 -6.59
CA MET A 1 -20.93 -56.39 -6.16
C MET A 1 -21.12 -55.38 -7.26
N ILE A 2 -21.98 -54.38 -7.08
CA ILE A 2 -22.45 -53.50 -8.16
C ILE A 2 -21.53 -52.28 -8.23
N LEU A 3 -20.84 -52.11 -9.37
CA LEU A 3 -19.96 -50.96 -9.61
C LEU A 3 -20.67 -49.98 -10.56
N ASN A 4 -21.09 -48.84 -10.03
CA ASN A 4 -21.91 -47.88 -10.76
C ASN A 4 -21.05 -47.03 -11.70
N ARG A 5 -21.24 -47.16 -13.02
CA ARG A 5 -20.57 -46.32 -14.03
C ARG A 5 -21.50 -45.18 -14.45
N VAL A 6 -21.16 -43.95 -14.07
CA VAL A 6 -21.83 -42.74 -14.57
C VAL A 6 -21.37 -42.46 -16.00
N GLN A 7 -22.29 -42.39 -16.95
CA GLN A 7 -22.01 -41.86 -18.29
C GLN A 7 -22.07 -40.33 -18.27
N LEU A 8 -21.06 -39.66 -18.82
CA LEU A 8 -21.19 -38.28 -19.30
C LEU A 8 -21.61 -38.33 -20.78
N SER A 9 -22.80 -37.82 -21.08
CA SER A 9 -23.24 -37.56 -22.45
C SER A 9 -22.86 -36.13 -22.84
N ILE A 10 -22.02 -36.00 -23.87
CA ILE A 10 -21.73 -34.73 -24.54
C ILE A 10 -22.41 -34.78 -25.91
N LEU A 11 -23.27 -33.80 -26.22
CA LEU A 11 -23.82 -33.64 -27.56
C LEU A 11 -23.97 -32.15 -27.93
N SER A 12 -23.16 -31.76 -28.92
CA SER A 12 -23.32 -30.78 -30.01
C SER A 12 -24.58 -29.92 -30.11
N LEU A 13 -24.65 -28.76 -30.80
CA LEU A 13 -23.77 -27.80 -31.53
C LEU A 13 -24.72 -27.03 -32.50
N LEU A 14 -24.40 -25.79 -32.93
CA LEU A 14 -24.91 -24.98 -34.09
C LEU A 14 -25.27 -23.53 -33.63
N LEU A 15 -24.52 -22.47 -33.98
CA LEU A 15 -24.31 -21.72 -35.25
C LEU A 15 -25.45 -20.77 -35.70
N LEU A 16 -25.23 -19.45 -35.49
CA LEU A 16 -25.39 -18.23 -36.36
C LEU A 16 -26.70 -18.00 -37.18
N PRO A 17 -27.06 -16.75 -37.63
CA PRO A 17 -26.35 -15.44 -37.67
C PRO A 17 -27.06 -14.32 -36.84
N GLY A 18 -26.82 -12.99 -36.92
CA GLY A 18 -25.75 -12.17 -37.54
C GLY A 18 -26.21 -10.82 -38.18
N LEU A 19 -25.32 -9.81 -38.23
CA LEU A 19 -25.37 -8.49 -38.93
C LEU A 19 -26.41 -7.41 -38.53
N THR A 20 -25.92 -6.29 -37.97
CA THR A 20 -26.02 -4.85 -38.43
C THR A 20 -25.82 -3.90 -37.23
N GLY A 21 -25.17 -2.74 -37.34
CA GLY A 21 -24.38 -2.17 -38.43
C GLY A 21 -23.47 -1.02 -37.95
N CYS A 22 -22.47 -0.66 -38.75
CA CYS A 22 -21.59 0.49 -38.50
C CYS A 22 -22.21 1.80 -39.03
N ASN A 23 -21.80 2.95 -38.50
CA ASN A 23 -21.63 4.14 -39.34
C ASN A 23 -20.60 5.12 -38.74
N ASP A 24 -19.67 5.58 -39.58
CA ASP A 24 -18.65 6.59 -39.26
C ASP A 24 -19.02 7.96 -39.87
N SER A 25 -18.62 9.04 -39.20
CA SER A 25 -18.26 10.38 -39.75
C SER A 25 -18.01 11.33 -38.58
N ASN A 26 -17.07 12.28 -38.61
CA ASN A 26 -16.25 12.79 -39.71
C ASN A 26 -14.81 13.04 -39.25
N SER A 27 -13.85 12.79 -40.13
CA SER A 27 -12.53 13.42 -40.09
C SER A 27 -12.45 14.51 -41.16
N SER A 28 -11.82 15.63 -40.84
CA SER A 28 -11.35 16.57 -41.86
C SER A 28 -10.01 17.16 -41.44
N GLN A 29 -8.98 16.89 -42.24
CA GLN A 29 -7.75 17.67 -42.22
C GLN A 29 -7.94 18.87 -43.14
N GLY A 30 -7.57 20.05 -42.65
CA GLY A 30 -7.39 21.26 -43.45
C GLY A 30 -6.07 21.90 -43.04
N THR A 31 -5.05 21.79 -43.89
CA THR A 31 -3.83 22.57 -43.77
C THR A 31 -4.07 23.98 -44.26
N ASP A 32 -3.67 24.99 -43.49
CA ASP A 32 -3.19 26.25 -44.06
C ASP A 32 -2.27 26.98 -43.06
N GLY A 33 -1.18 27.55 -43.58
CA GLY A 33 -0.23 28.32 -42.79
C GLY A 33 -0.58 29.81 -42.79
N GLY A 34 -0.73 30.41 -41.60
CA GLY A 34 -1.05 31.83 -41.43
C GLY A 34 -0.06 32.52 -40.50
N THR A 35 0.63 33.54 -41.01
CA THR A 35 1.61 34.35 -40.27
C THR A 35 0.93 35.22 -39.21
N PHE A 36 1.26 35.05 -37.93
CA PHE A 36 0.76 35.92 -36.87
C PHE A 36 1.56 37.23 -36.79
N ILE A 37 0.94 38.34 -37.20
CA ILE A 37 1.38 39.70 -36.85
C ILE A 37 0.63 40.11 -35.58
N ALA A 38 1.36 40.55 -34.56
CA ALA A 38 0.78 41.02 -33.30
C ALA A 38 0.15 42.41 -33.46
N GLY A 39 -1.14 42.53 -33.14
CA GLY A 39 -1.82 43.83 -32.96
C GLY A 39 -1.52 44.45 -31.59
N PRO A 40 -1.72 45.77 -31.43
CA PRO A 40 -1.43 46.46 -30.17
C PRO A 40 -2.44 46.10 -29.05
N PRO A 41 -2.09 46.33 -27.76
CA PRO A 41 -2.95 45.95 -26.63
C PRO A 41 -4.23 46.80 -26.57
N GLY A 42 -5.38 46.15 -26.45
CA GLY A 42 -6.67 46.82 -26.19
C GLY A 42 -6.80 47.29 -24.74
N GLU A 43 -7.59 48.35 -24.53
CA GLU A 43 -7.83 48.94 -23.21
C GLU A 43 -8.54 47.98 -22.23
N LYS A 44 -8.29 48.22 -20.95
CA LYS A 44 -8.74 47.41 -19.84
C LYS A 44 -10.16 47.83 -19.42
N GLY A 45 -11.17 47.03 -19.80
CA GLY A 45 -12.56 47.27 -19.41
C GLY A 45 -12.78 47.29 -17.90
N GLU A 46 -13.83 48.01 -17.47
CA GLU A 46 -14.14 48.22 -16.05
C GLU A 46 -14.49 46.94 -15.29
N ILE A 47 -14.26 46.99 -13.97
CA ILE A 47 -14.46 45.87 -13.05
C ILE A 47 -15.96 45.77 -12.73
N GLY A 48 -16.66 44.84 -13.38
CA GLY A 48 -18.03 44.49 -13.01
C GLY A 48 -18.10 43.92 -11.59
N GLU A 49 -19.14 44.32 -10.84
CA GLU A 49 -19.36 43.86 -9.47
C GLU A 49 -19.49 42.34 -9.41
N LYS A 50 -18.80 41.71 -8.45
CA LYS A 50 -19.05 40.31 -8.13
C LYS A 50 -20.40 40.20 -7.45
N GLY A 51 -21.37 39.57 -8.13
CA GLY A 51 -22.55 39.04 -7.46
C GLY A 51 -22.15 38.10 -6.30
N PRO A 52 -23.01 37.94 -5.27
CA PRO A 52 -22.68 37.17 -4.09
C PRO A 52 -22.27 35.74 -4.48
N ALA A 53 -21.14 35.29 -3.93
CA ALA A 53 -20.71 33.92 -4.10
C ALA A 53 -21.77 33.00 -3.47
N GLY A 54 -22.36 32.11 -4.28
CA GLY A 54 -23.25 31.09 -3.75
C GLY A 54 -22.50 30.23 -2.73
N GLU A 55 -23.12 30.02 -1.58
CA GLU A 55 -22.59 29.13 -0.55
C GLU A 55 -22.33 27.75 -1.15
N LYS A 56 -21.08 27.30 -1.09
CA LYS A 56 -20.82 25.86 -1.11
C LYS A 56 -21.46 25.32 0.16
N GLY A 57 -22.56 24.59 0.03
CA GLY A 57 -23.26 24.04 1.18
C GLY A 57 -22.32 23.25 2.06
N GLU A 58 -22.03 23.78 3.25
CA GLU A 58 -21.34 23.03 4.30
C GLU A 58 -22.28 21.92 4.77
N GLY A 59 -22.07 20.71 4.25
CA GLY A 59 -22.65 19.47 4.76
C GLY A 59 -22.07 19.08 6.12
N ARG A 60 -21.78 20.05 6.99
CA ARG A 60 -21.24 19.81 8.32
C ARG A 60 -22.37 19.35 9.23
N ILE A 61 -22.30 18.08 9.61
CA ILE A 61 -23.39 17.43 10.33
C ILE A 61 -23.47 17.95 11.76
N GLU A 62 -24.67 18.39 12.14
CA GLU A 62 -25.02 18.70 13.52
C GLU A 62 -24.87 17.44 14.39
N PRO A 63 -24.05 17.46 15.45
CA PRO A 63 -23.72 16.26 16.23
C PRO A 63 -24.93 15.63 16.93
N ALA A 64 -26.05 16.36 17.02
CA ALA A 64 -27.31 15.89 17.59
C ALA A 64 -27.96 14.69 16.85
N ASN A 65 -27.59 14.44 15.59
CA ASN A 65 -28.17 13.36 14.78
C ASN A 65 -27.36 12.06 14.77
N LEU A 66 -26.19 11.99 15.42
CA LEU A 66 -25.31 10.82 15.36
C LEU A 66 -25.83 9.64 16.22
N PRO A 67 -25.36 8.40 15.97
CA PRO A 67 -25.75 7.26 16.77
C PRO A 67 -25.26 7.41 18.21
N THR A 68 -26.09 7.06 19.20
CA THR A 68 -25.69 7.10 20.63
C THR A 68 -24.38 6.35 20.84
N GLY A 69 -23.40 6.99 21.50
CA GLY A 69 -22.06 6.45 21.73
C GLY A 69 -21.03 6.85 20.67
N VAL A 70 -21.44 7.51 19.58
CA VAL A 70 -20.52 8.02 18.55
C VAL A 70 -20.03 9.44 18.91
N THR A 71 -18.73 9.68 18.78
CA THR A 71 -18.10 11.01 18.95
C THR A 71 -17.26 11.34 17.73
N LEU A 72 -17.47 12.51 17.10
CA LEU A 72 -16.65 12.96 15.97
C LEU A 72 -15.24 13.34 16.41
N GLN A 73 -14.25 13.05 15.55
CA GLN A 73 -12.84 13.26 15.80
C GLN A 73 -12.14 13.71 14.51
N SER A 74 -10.92 14.28 14.63
CA SER A 74 -10.12 14.56 13.43
C SER A 74 -9.90 13.29 12.61
N GLY A 75 -10.20 13.34 11.32
CA GLY A 75 -10.12 12.22 10.39
C GLY A 75 -11.23 11.16 10.52
N GLY A 76 -12.23 11.30 11.39
CA GLY A 76 -13.31 10.30 11.51
C GLY A 76 -14.15 10.37 12.79
N PHE A 77 -14.35 9.23 13.45
CA PHE A 77 -15.21 9.11 14.63
C PHE A 77 -14.79 7.96 15.56
N ASP A 78 -15.11 8.07 16.84
CA ASP A 78 -15.05 6.99 17.82
C ASP A 78 -16.45 6.44 18.08
N VAL A 79 -16.54 5.15 18.42
CA VAL A 79 -17.77 4.48 18.87
C VAL A 79 -17.51 3.81 20.23
N GLN A 80 -18.30 4.17 21.23
CA GLN A 80 -18.34 3.47 22.52
C GLN A 80 -19.17 2.19 22.38
N LEU A 81 -18.53 1.03 22.60
CA LEU A 81 -19.14 -0.30 22.53
C LEU A 81 -19.13 -0.91 23.93
N GLU A 82 -20.19 -0.66 24.70
CA GLU A 82 -20.26 -0.93 26.14
C GLU A 82 -19.06 -0.32 26.89
N LYS A 83 -18.06 -1.14 27.22
CA LYS A 83 -16.80 -0.78 27.91
C LYS A 83 -15.64 -0.52 26.95
N ASP A 84 -15.74 -0.96 25.71
CA ASP A 84 -14.69 -0.91 24.70
C ASP A 84 -14.83 0.32 23.80
N VAL A 85 -13.74 0.72 23.12
CA VAL A 85 -13.74 1.87 22.19
C VAL A 85 -13.25 1.43 20.81
N LEU A 86 -14.03 1.74 19.78
CA LEU A 86 -13.69 1.55 18.37
C LEU A 86 -13.39 2.91 17.73
N GLU A 87 -12.14 3.13 17.34
CA GLU A 87 -11.67 4.36 16.66
C GLU A 87 -11.62 4.08 15.14
N VAL A 88 -12.40 4.82 14.35
CA VAL A 88 -12.42 4.70 12.89
C VAL A 88 -11.91 6.00 12.27
N ARG A 89 -10.89 5.93 11.41
CA ARG A 89 -10.22 7.10 10.82
C ARG A 89 -9.86 6.90 9.35
N ALA A 90 -10.11 7.89 8.51
CA ALA A 90 -9.44 8.00 7.22
C ALA A 90 -7.98 8.45 7.47
N PHE A 91 -7.06 7.50 7.40
CA PHE A 91 -5.62 7.74 7.59
C PHE A 91 -4.99 8.37 6.34
N ALA A 92 -5.51 8.05 5.16
CA ALA A 92 -5.22 8.77 3.93
C ALA A 92 -6.41 8.64 2.97
N ALA A 93 -6.37 9.33 1.83
CA ALA A 93 -7.45 9.31 0.84
C ALA A 93 -7.84 7.90 0.37
N ASN A 94 -6.98 6.90 0.50
CA ASN A 94 -7.22 5.50 0.16
C ASN A 94 -6.85 4.50 1.30
N ILE A 95 -6.79 4.98 2.55
CA ILE A 95 -6.45 4.16 3.73
C ILE A 95 -7.44 4.47 4.85
N LEU A 96 -8.19 3.46 5.28
CA LEU A 96 -8.95 3.49 6.53
C LEU A 96 -8.12 2.79 7.61
N ARG A 97 -7.90 3.44 8.75
CA ARG A 97 -7.39 2.81 9.98
C ARG A 97 -8.56 2.53 10.90
N VAL A 98 -8.56 1.35 11.51
CA VAL A 98 -9.51 0.94 12.54
C VAL A 98 -8.71 0.46 13.74
N ARG A 99 -8.95 1.06 14.90
CA ARG A 99 -8.36 0.64 16.18
C ARG A 99 -9.45 0.23 17.14
N PHE A 100 -9.26 -0.87 17.86
CA PHE A 100 -10.18 -1.33 18.88
C PHE A 100 -9.46 -1.50 20.22
N ARG A 101 -9.99 -0.87 21.26
CA ARG A 101 -9.39 -0.76 22.59
C ARG A 101 -10.32 -1.40 23.62
N PRO A 102 -10.06 -2.65 24.03
CA PRO A 102 -10.84 -3.32 25.07
C PRO A 102 -10.81 -2.54 26.39
N ASP A 103 -11.93 -2.51 27.11
CA ASP A 103 -12.09 -1.81 28.40
C ASP A 103 -11.66 -0.32 28.37
N GLY A 104 -11.67 0.29 27.18
CA GLY A 104 -11.19 1.66 26.96
C GLY A 104 -9.70 1.84 27.23
N MET A 105 -8.93 0.75 27.35
CA MET A 105 -7.52 0.75 27.73
C MET A 105 -6.68 1.70 26.87
N ALA A 106 -5.58 2.21 27.40
CA ALA A 106 -4.68 3.04 26.60
C ALA A 106 -4.16 2.27 25.38
N ALA A 107 -4.08 2.97 24.24
CA ALA A 107 -3.40 2.53 23.04
C ALA A 107 -2.01 1.94 23.37
N THR A 108 -1.72 0.70 22.96
CA THR A 108 -0.36 0.15 23.12
C THR A 108 0.57 0.61 22.00
N ASP A 109 1.87 0.44 22.23
CA ASP A 109 2.91 0.74 21.24
C ASP A 109 2.72 -0.11 19.97
N ALA A 110 3.08 0.49 18.84
CA ALA A 110 3.01 -0.19 17.55
C ALA A 110 4.07 -1.30 17.43
N THR A 111 3.75 -2.39 16.74
CA THR A 111 4.75 -3.42 16.44
C THR A 111 5.75 -2.94 15.39
N ARG A 112 6.78 -3.74 15.11
CA ARG A 112 7.74 -3.50 14.01
C ARG A 112 7.14 -3.60 12.60
N VAL A 113 5.83 -3.88 12.47
CA VAL A 113 5.07 -3.66 11.22
C VAL A 113 4.94 -2.17 10.90
N LEU A 114 4.95 -1.31 11.92
CA LEU A 114 4.90 0.15 11.79
C LEU A 114 6.24 0.79 12.20
N PRO A 115 6.62 1.93 11.60
CA PRO A 115 7.81 2.68 11.97
C PRO A 115 7.82 3.08 13.44
N GLN A 116 9.02 3.12 13.99
CA GLN A 116 9.27 3.36 15.41
C GLN A 116 9.88 4.75 15.62
N PRO A 117 9.70 5.35 16.82
CA PRO A 117 10.39 6.59 17.17
C PRO A 117 11.91 6.47 17.02
N GLY A 118 12.48 7.24 16.09
CA GLY A 118 13.92 7.25 15.80
C GLY A 118 14.37 6.45 14.57
N ASP A 119 13.45 5.81 13.83
CA ASP A 119 13.79 5.15 12.57
C ASP A 119 14.37 6.13 11.53
N VAL A 120 15.40 5.68 10.81
CA VAL A 120 16.19 6.50 9.88
C VAL A 120 15.55 6.61 8.48
N ALA A 121 14.59 5.73 8.18
CA ALA A 121 13.81 5.80 6.94
C ALA A 121 12.79 6.93 7.02
N PRO A 122 12.57 7.71 5.94
CA PRO A 122 11.56 8.76 5.95
C PRO A 122 10.15 8.16 6.05
N VAL A 123 9.58 8.22 7.26
CA VAL A 123 8.14 8.15 7.44
C VAL A 123 7.57 9.38 6.74
N GLU A 124 6.80 9.19 5.67
CA GLU A 124 6.04 10.31 5.12
C GLU A 124 5.06 10.78 6.19
N PRO A 125 5.04 12.09 6.54
CA PRO A 125 3.99 12.59 7.41
C PRO A 125 2.66 12.27 6.75
N VAL A 126 1.85 11.52 7.48
CA VAL A 126 0.49 11.19 7.10
C VAL A 126 -0.25 12.51 7.03
N ALA A 127 -0.48 13.00 5.82
CA ALA A 127 -1.16 14.28 5.64
C ALA A 127 -2.54 14.17 6.30
N GLU A 128 -2.79 15.00 7.31
CA GLU A 128 -4.11 15.11 7.92
C GLU A 128 -5.12 15.41 6.80
N ILE A 129 -5.98 14.43 6.54
CA ILE A 129 -7.12 14.61 5.66
C ILE A 129 -8.33 14.93 6.52
N ASP A 130 -9.12 15.89 6.05
CA ASP A 130 -10.43 16.22 6.60
C ASP A 130 -11.48 15.55 5.69
N PRO A 131 -11.86 14.28 5.95
CA PRO A 131 -12.86 13.59 5.17
C PRO A 131 -14.24 14.17 5.45
N GLU A 132 -15.17 14.01 4.51
CA GLU A 132 -16.56 14.29 4.80
C GLU A 132 -17.11 13.22 5.75
N VAL A 133 -17.58 13.62 6.93
CA VAL A 133 -18.24 12.72 7.88
C VAL A 133 -19.72 13.05 7.96
N ARG A 134 -20.58 12.05 7.67
CA ARG A 134 -22.04 12.14 7.72
C ARG A 134 -22.62 11.03 8.57
N GLY A 135 -23.85 11.19 9.05
CA GLY A 135 -24.49 10.20 9.90
C GLY A 135 -25.91 10.56 10.32
N ASP A 136 -26.58 9.57 10.89
CA ASP A 136 -27.94 9.56 11.41
C ASP A 136 -27.98 8.68 12.68
N ALA A 137 -29.16 8.48 13.28
CA ALA A 137 -29.27 7.77 14.56
C ALA A 137 -28.83 6.29 14.50
N ASP A 138 -28.75 5.71 13.30
CA ASP A 138 -28.44 4.30 13.04
C ASP A 138 -27.04 4.08 12.46
N SER A 139 -26.41 5.11 11.90
CA SER A 139 -25.13 4.98 11.22
C SER A 139 -24.29 6.26 11.13
N VAL A 140 -22.97 6.09 10.94
CA VAL A 140 -22.02 7.18 10.65
C VAL A 140 -21.05 6.73 9.56
N GLU A 141 -20.67 7.64 8.68
CA GLU A 141 -20.03 7.36 7.41
C GLU A 141 -18.94 8.39 7.11
N ILE A 142 -17.74 7.90 6.80
CA ILE A 142 -16.58 8.67 6.38
C ILE A 142 -16.47 8.53 4.85
N THR A 143 -16.45 9.64 4.13
CA THR A 143 -16.29 9.69 2.68
C THR A 143 -15.00 10.42 2.30
N THR A 144 -14.25 9.80 1.40
CA THR A 144 -13.03 10.34 0.78
C THR A 144 -13.19 10.34 -0.75
N GLY A 145 -12.17 10.80 -1.47
CA GLY A 145 -12.15 10.71 -2.94
C GLY A 145 -11.93 9.29 -3.51
N GLN A 146 -11.66 8.26 -2.69
CA GLN A 146 -11.40 6.88 -3.17
C GLN A 146 -12.29 5.82 -2.49
N PHE A 147 -12.81 6.10 -1.30
CA PHE A 147 -13.63 5.16 -0.54
C PHE A 147 -14.69 5.85 0.32
N THR A 148 -15.71 5.07 0.66
CA THR A 148 -16.69 5.39 1.69
C THR A 148 -16.70 4.26 2.74
N ALA A 149 -16.54 4.61 4.01
CA ALA A 149 -16.50 3.68 5.13
C ALA A 149 -17.63 4.01 6.12
N LYS A 150 -18.58 3.07 6.26
CA LYS A 150 -19.81 3.25 7.04
C LYS A 150 -19.84 2.32 8.25
N TRP A 151 -20.02 2.88 9.44
CA TRP A 151 -20.41 2.14 10.64
C TRP A 151 -21.94 2.00 10.70
N GLU A 152 -22.43 0.78 10.85
CA GLU A 152 -23.84 0.47 11.07
C GLU A 152 -24.07 0.02 12.53
N LYS A 153 -24.79 0.81 13.33
CA LYS A 153 -25.00 0.54 14.77
C LYS A 153 -25.74 -0.77 15.03
N ARG A 154 -26.74 -1.12 14.21
CA ARG A 154 -27.58 -2.33 14.39
C ARG A 154 -26.81 -3.64 14.19
N THR A 155 -25.75 -3.62 13.38
CA THR A 155 -24.95 -4.79 12.99
C THR A 155 -23.54 -4.73 13.56
N GLU A 156 -23.18 -3.65 14.25
CA GLU A 156 -21.85 -3.36 14.77
C GLU A 156 -20.74 -3.65 13.75
N THR A 157 -20.96 -3.21 12.51
CA THR A 157 -20.13 -3.56 11.36
C THR A 157 -19.66 -2.31 10.62
N ILE A 158 -18.37 -2.30 10.26
CA ILE A 158 -17.78 -1.35 9.32
C ILE A 158 -17.95 -1.90 7.90
N LEU A 159 -18.64 -1.17 7.03
CA LEU A 159 -18.80 -1.45 5.60
C LEU A 159 -17.89 -0.52 4.79
N LEU A 160 -16.96 -1.08 4.01
CA LEU A 160 -16.09 -0.34 3.11
C LEU A 160 -16.52 -0.50 1.65
N ARG A 161 -16.60 0.63 0.94
CA ARG A 161 -16.88 0.71 -0.50
C ARG A 161 -15.82 1.52 -1.22
N ASP A 162 -15.56 1.21 -2.48
CA ASP A 162 -14.80 2.10 -3.36
C ASP A 162 -15.64 3.34 -3.78
N ALA A 163 -15.00 4.29 -4.47
CA ALA A 163 -15.65 5.47 -5.03
C ALA A 163 -16.74 5.19 -6.09
N ALA A 164 -16.82 3.96 -6.61
CA ALA A 164 -17.90 3.51 -7.49
C ALA A 164 -19.07 2.86 -6.71
N GLY A 165 -18.97 2.77 -5.39
CA GLY A 165 -19.97 2.16 -4.51
C GLY A 165 -19.91 0.63 -4.44
N LYS A 166 -18.91 -0.03 -5.06
CA LYS A 166 -18.70 -1.48 -4.93
C LYS A 166 -18.29 -1.77 -3.50
N ILE A 167 -18.96 -2.73 -2.87
CA ILE A 167 -18.54 -3.25 -1.55
C ILE A 167 -17.22 -4.00 -1.72
N LEU A 168 -16.21 -3.58 -0.95
CA LEU A 168 -14.89 -4.21 -0.92
C LEU A 168 -14.73 -5.10 0.31
N ALA A 169 -15.17 -4.62 1.47
CA ALA A 169 -14.96 -5.27 2.75
C ALA A 169 -16.11 -5.01 3.74
N ARG A 170 -16.36 -5.96 4.64
CA ARG A 170 -17.10 -5.76 5.90
C ARG A 170 -16.24 -6.23 7.05
N SER A 171 -16.17 -5.47 8.15
CA SER A 171 -15.50 -5.91 9.38
C SER A 171 -16.44 -5.75 10.58
N PRO A 172 -16.89 -6.86 11.21
CA PRO A 172 -17.73 -6.84 12.39
C PRO A 172 -16.89 -6.58 13.66
N ALA A 173 -17.38 -5.72 14.55
CA ALA A 173 -16.69 -5.41 15.81
C ALA A 173 -16.67 -6.58 16.81
N ALA A 174 -17.61 -7.53 16.68
CA ALA A 174 -17.67 -8.72 17.53
C ALA A 174 -16.39 -9.58 17.47
N ASP A 175 -15.70 -9.64 16.33
CA ASP A 175 -14.43 -10.37 16.23
C ASP A 175 -13.26 -9.59 16.85
N LEU A 176 -13.32 -8.26 16.83
CA LEU A 176 -12.33 -7.38 17.49
C LEU A 176 -12.36 -7.57 19.02
N GLN A 177 -13.55 -7.79 19.60
CA GLN A 177 -13.74 -8.16 21.02
C GLN A 177 -13.07 -9.50 21.39
N LEU A 178 -12.86 -10.40 20.41
CA LEU A 178 -12.15 -11.67 20.58
C LEU A 178 -10.63 -11.55 20.35
N GLY A 179 -10.12 -10.34 20.08
CA GLY A 179 -8.72 -10.13 19.68
C GLY A 179 -8.42 -10.60 18.26
N GLN A 180 -9.42 -10.65 17.38
CA GLN A 180 -9.28 -11.11 15.99
C GLN A 180 -9.57 -9.98 15.02
N VAL A 181 -8.88 -9.94 13.87
CA VAL A 181 -9.30 -9.09 12.74
C VAL A 181 -9.98 -9.99 11.73
N SER A 182 -11.28 -9.79 11.50
CA SER A 182 -11.99 -10.44 10.39
C SER A 182 -12.45 -9.43 9.34
N VAL A 183 -12.36 -9.83 8.08
CA VAL A 183 -12.85 -9.06 6.93
C VAL A 183 -13.62 -9.99 6.00
N GLU A 184 -14.90 -9.72 5.82
CA GLU A 184 -15.72 -10.37 4.79
C GLU A 184 -15.50 -9.69 3.44
N HIS A 185 -15.38 -10.48 2.36
CA HIS A 185 -15.19 -10.01 0.98
C HIS A 185 -15.97 -10.88 -0.02
N ASN A 186 -15.82 -10.65 -1.33
CA ASN A 186 -16.50 -11.47 -2.33
C ASN A 186 -15.79 -12.83 -2.49
N ALA A 187 -16.58 -13.92 -2.52
CA ALA A 187 -16.10 -15.29 -2.62
C ALA A 187 -15.23 -15.59 -3.88
N SER A 188 -15.34 -14.77 -4.91
CA SER A 188 -14.55 -14.89 -6.14
C SER A 188 -13.26 -14.08 -6.14
N ASP A 189 -12.96 -13.33 -5.08
CA ASP A 189 -11.78 -12.47 -5.01
C ASP A 189 -10.50 -13.32 -4.83
N ALA A 190 -9.53 -13.13 -5.73
CA ALA A 190 -8.22 -13.75 -5.60
C ALA A 190 -7.43 -13.07 -4.47
N LEU A 191 -6.92 -13.86 -3.52
CA LEU A 191 -6.16 -13.38 -2.37
C LEU A 191 -4.66 -13.66 -2.54
N TYR A 192 -3.84 -12.72 -2.07
CA TYR A 192 -2.38 -12.70 -2.17
C TYR A 192 -1.75 -12.17 -0.88
N GLY A 193 -0.47 -12.46 -0.65
CA GLY A 193 0.30 -11.95 0.50
C GLY A 193 0.66 -13.03 1.54
N ILE A 194 0.63 -12.66 2.82
CA ILE A 194 0.95 -13.45 4.02
C ILE A 194 2.39 -13.97 4.08
N ALA A 195 2.80 -14.85 3.18
CA ALA A 195 4.09 -15.53 3.18
C ALA A 195 4.61 -15.82 1.76
N ASP A 196 5.93 -15.92 1.63
CA ASP A 196 6.67 -16.39 0.45
C ASP A 196 7.19 -17.83 0.68
N GLU A 197 6.30 -18.72 1.12
CA GLU A 197 6.67 -20.11 1.40
C GLU A 197 6.99 -20.84 0.09
N ALA A 198 8.16 -21.48 -0.02
CA ALA A 198 8.51 -22.25 -1.23
C ALA A 198 7.98 -23.70 -1.22
N SER A 199 7.11 -24.02 -0.26
CA SER A 199 6.48 -25.33 -0.04
C SER A 199 5.09 -25.45 -0.71
N ILE A 200 4.54 -24.34 -1.23
CA ILE A 200 3.30 -24.38 -2.02
C ILE A 200 3.48 -25.27 -3.24
N GLY A 201 2.57 -26.24 -3.39
CA GLY A 201 2.40 -26.98 -4.63
C GLY A 201 1.82 -26.10 -5.75
N ASN A 202 0.97 -26.68 -6.60
CA ASN A 202 0.48 -26.05 -7.85
C ASN A 202 -0.38 -24.76 -7.70
N THR A 203 -0.49 -24.12 -6.53
CA THR A 203 -1.29 -22.91 -6.29
C THR A 203 -0.56 -21.59 -6.58
N GLY A 204 0.78 -21.59 -6.56
CA GLY A 204 1.59 -20.40 -6.85
C GLY A 204 1.31 -19.22 -5.90
N ILE A 205 1.17 -18.01 -6.42
CA ILE A 205 1.03 -16.79 -5.60
C ILE A 205 -0.35 -16.60 -4.94
N LEU A 206 -1.33 -17.48 -5.21
CA LEU A 206 -2.65 -17.42 -4.58
C LEU A 206 -2.61 -17.94 -3.14
N ARG A 207 -3.47 -17.39 -2.28
CA ARG A 207 -3.58 -17.75 -0.85
C ARG A 207 -5.01 -18.23 -0.55
N THR A 208 -5.12 -19.39 0.09
CA THR A 208 -6.39 -20.09 0.40
C THR A 208 -6.18 -21.05 1.56
N GLY A 209 -7.20 -21.30 2.39
CA GLY A 209 -7.08 -22.16 3.56
C GLY A 209 -6.29 -21.51 4.69
N LEU A 210 -5.85 -22.29 5.67
CA LEU A 210 -5.03 -21.81 6.77
C LEU A 210 -3.61 -21.46 6.28
N GLN A 211 -3.10 -20.29 6.66
CA GLN A 211 -1.78 -19.79 6.28
C GLN A 211 -1.00 -19.38 7.53
N ASP A 212 0.26 -19.78 7.65
CA ASP A 212 1.11 -19.41 8.78
C ASP A 212 1.49 -17.92 8.71
N LEU A 213 1.29 -17.19 9.81
CA LEU A 213 1.73 -15.81 9.94
C LEU A 213 3.06 -15.77 10.69
N LYS A 214 4.16 -15.98 9.96
CA LYS A 214 5.54 -15.91 10.48
C LYS A 214 6.53 -15.55 9.38
N THR A 215 7.67 -14.97 9.77
CA THR A 215 8.90 -15.08 8.97
C THR A 215 9.43 -16.50 9.11
N SER A 216 9.85 -17.13 8.02
CA SER A 216 10.29 -18.52 8.02
C SER A 216 11.79 -18.63 7.69
N ASP A 217 12.39 -19.79 7.92
CA ASP A 217 13.83 -20.02 7.80
C ASP A 217 14.34 -19.86 6.35
N GLN A 218 15.66 -19.83 6.17
CA GLN A 218 16.33 -19.95 4.86
C GLN A 218 15.93 -18.93 3.76
N GLY A 219 15.30 -17.80 4.14
CA GLY A 219 15.00 -16.68 3.23
C GLY A 219 13.51 -16.48 2.94
N HIS A 220 12.60 -17.20 3.59
CA HIS A 220 11.16 -17.00 3.43
C HIS A 220 10.67 -15.68 4.06
N ALA A 221 10.10 -14.82 3.24
CA ALA A 221 9.45 -13.59 3.68
C ALA A 221 8.04 -13.85 4.24
N GLY A 222 7.58 -12.99 5.14
CA GLY A 222 6.20 -12.99 5.64
C GLY A 222 5.79 -11.61 6.15
N ALA A 223 4.50 -11.28 6.05
CA ALA A 223 3.93 -10.02 6.49
C ALA A 223 2.43 -10.19 6.85
N PRO A 224 1.89 -9.45 7.84
CA PRO A 224 0.46 -9.48 8.19
C PRO A 224 -0.41 -8.70 7.19
N LEU A 225 -0.24 -9.01 5.90
CA LEU A 225 -0.87 -8.35 4.77
C LEU A 225 -1.58 -9.40 3.89
N VAL A 226 -2.89 -9.26 3.75
CA VAL A 226 -3.68 -9.91 2.69
C VAL A 226 -4.16 -8.84 1.72
N TRP A 227 -4.10 -9.10 0.42
CA TRP A 227 -4.64 -8.16 -0.57
C TRP A 227 -5.26 -8.88 -1.76
N SER A 228 -6.10 -8.15 -2.51
CA SER A 228 -6.76 -8.65 -3.71
C SER A 228 -6.67 -7.65 -4.86
N THR A 229 -6.55 -8.18 -6.08
CA THR A 229 -6.72 -7.44 -7.33
C THR A 229 -8.15 -6.87 -7.48
N SER A 230 -9.11 -7.33 -6.67
CA SER A 230 -10.47 -6.76 -6.60
C SER A 230 -10.56 -5.36 -5.99
N GLY A 231 -9.45 -4.79 -5.50
CA GLY A 231 -9.35 -3.37 -5.15
C GLY A 231 -9.09 -3.05 -3.68
N TYR A 232 -8.68 -4.04 -2.87
CA TYR A 232 -8.49 -3.87 -1.42
C TYR A 232 -7.28 -4.62 -0.85
N GLY A 233 -6.83 -4.17 0.32
CA GLY A 233 -5.89 -4.88 1.18
C GLY A 233 -6.25 -4.73 2.67
N VAL A 234 -5.77 -5.67 3.47
CA VAL A 234 -5.92 -5.74 4.93
C VAL A 234 -4.53 -5.90 5.53
N LEU A 235 -4.05 -4.89 6.25
CA LEU A 235 -2.76 -4.89 6.96
C LEU A 235 -3.04 -4.80 8.46
N VAL A 236 -2.50 -5.73 9.26
CA VAL A 236 -2.70 -5.75 10.72
C VAL A 236 -1.38 -5.44 11.43
N ASP A 237 -1.40 -4.55 12.43
CA ASP A 237 -0.25 -4.29 13.30
C ASP A 237 -0.10 -5.43 14.32
N THR A 238 0.51 -6.53 13.89
CA THR A 238 0.76 -7.72 14.71
C THR A 238 2.09 -8.38 14.38
N ILE A 239 2.76 -8.92 15.39
CA ILE A 239 3.92 -9.79 15.21
C ILE A 239 3.43 -11.23 14.98
N GLY A 240 4.01 -11.90 13.99
CA GLY A 240 3.76 -13.31 13.70
C GLY A 240 4.45 -14.25 14.69
N SER A 241 3.99 -15.49 14.78
CA SER A 241 4.54 -16.52 15.67
C SER A 241 4.26 -17.93 15.12
N GLU A 242 4.83 -18.97 15.75
CA GLU A 242 4.56 -20.37 15.38
C GLU A 242 3.08 -20.77 15.53
N THR A 243 2.29 -20.04 16.31
CA THR A 243 0.85 -20.29 16.52
C THR A 243 -0.05 -19.21 15.91
N SER A 244 0.53 -18.17 15.30
CA SER A 244 -0.22 -17.14 14.58
C SER A 244 -0.52 -17.60 13.16
N ASN A 245 -1.78 -17.47 12.75
CA ASN A 245 -2.23 -17.82 11.41
C ASN A 245 -3.18 -16.78 10.85
N VAL A 246 -3.37 -16.85 9.53
CA VAL A 246 -4.46 -16.20 8.81
C VAL A 246 -5.31 -17.31 8.21
N ASP A 247 -6.57 -17.41 8.63
CA ASP A 247 -7.51 -18.37 8.08
C ASP A 247 -8.25 -17.79 6.88
N LEU A 248 -8.04 -18.42 5.72
CA LEU A 248 -8.70 -18.17 4.44
C LEU A 248 -9.49 -19.43 3.97
N SER A 249 -9.91 -20.29 4.90
CA SER A 249 -10.64 -21.53 4.60
C SER A 249 -12.09 -21.28 4.19
N ASP A 250 -12.71 -20.22 4.72
CA ASP A 250 -13.93 -19.65 4.13
C ASP A 250 -13.53 -18.68 3.01
N SER A 251 -13.93 -19.02 1.77
CA SER A 251 -13.77 -18.18 0.58
C SER A 251 -14.23 -16.73 0.72
N ARG A 252 -15.07 -16.40 1.71
CA ARG A 252 -15.61 -15.06 1.96
C ARG A 252 -14.93 -14.32 3.09
N ARG A 253 -14.01 -14.93 3.84
CA ARG A 253 -13.45 -14.31 5.06
C ARG A 253 -11.93 -14.40 5.08
N ILE A 254 -11.32 -13.28 5.45
CA ILE A 254 -9.94 -13.19 5.91
C ILE A 254 -10.00 -13.07 7.42
N VAL A 255 -9.39 -14.00 8.16
CA VAL A 255 -9.38 -13.96 9.64
C VAL A 255 -7.95 -14.05 10.18
N PHE A 256 -7.48 -12.99 10.85
CA PHE A 256 -6.27 -13.01 11.66
C PHE A 256 -6.67 -13.42 13.08
N GLY A 257 -6.46 -14.71 13.41
CA GLY A 257 -7.06 -15.33 14.61
C GLY A 257 -6.35 -15.07 15.94
N SER A 258 -5.07 -14.69 15.90
CA SER A 258 -4.24 -14.44 17.10
C SER A 258 -3.31 -13.26 16.86
N ILE A 259 -3.75 -12.05 17.24
CA ILE A 259 -2.91 -10.85 17.22
C ILE A 259 -1.98 -10.79 18.44
N SER A 260 -0.81 -10.15 18.30
CA SER A 260 0.22 -10.09 19.35
C SER A 260 0.03 -8.96 20.37
N LYS A 261 -1.06 -8.19 20.28
CA LYS A 261 -1.33 -6.98 21.08
C LYS A 261 -2.66 -7.14 21.84
N PRO A 262 -2.82 -6.51 23.03
CA PRO A 262 -4.08 -6.53 23.73
C PRO A 262 -5.12 -5.57 23.11
N ASP A 263 -4.70 -4.58 22.33
CA ASP A 263 -5.56 -3.76 21.48
C ASP A 263 -5.36 -4.11 19.99
N VAL A 264 -6.42 -3.96 19.19
CA VAL A 264 -6.39 -4.24 17.75
C VAL A 264 -6.08 -2.95 17.00
N ASP A 265 -5.20 -3.00 16.01
CA ASP A 265 -4.91 -1.87 15.12
C ASP A 265 -4.67 -2.41 13.70
N TYR A 266 -5.54 -2.06 12.76
CA TYR A 266 -5.48 -2.56 11.39
C TYR A 266 -5.91 -1.51 10.37
N TYR A 267 -5.54 -1.76 9.12
CA TYR A 267 -5.70 -0.85 8.00
C TYR A 267 -6.40 -1.56 6.84
N LEU A 268 -7.51 -0.98 6.37
CA LEU A 268 -8.12 -1.32 5.11
C LEU A 268 -7.60 -0.38 4.02
N LEU A 269 -6.95 -0.96 3.04
CA LEU A 269 -6.29 -0.29 1.93
C LEU A 269 -7.22 -0.35 0.71
N VAL A 270 -7.38 0.75 -0.02
CA VAL A 270 -8.24 0.80 -1.21
C VAL A 270 -7.43 1.18 -2.45
N GLY A 271 -7.76 0.56 -3.58
CA GLY A 271 -7.21 0.88 -4.89
C GLY A 271 -6.61 -0.34 -5.61
N ARG A 272 -5.95 -0.06 -6.73
CA ARG A 272 -5.23 -1.05 -7.54
C ARG A 272 -3.98 -1.53 -6.80
N PRO A 273 -3.36 -2.67 -7.18
CA PRO A 273 -2.21 -3.22 -6.46
C PRO A 273 -1.07 -2.22 -6.21
N ALA A 274 -0.73 -1.37 -7.18
CA ALA A 274 0.29 -0.34 -7.00
C ALA A 274 -0.08 0.74 -5.95
N GLU A 275 -1.37 1.07 -5.82
CA GLU A 275 -1.88 1.99 -4.80
C GLU A 275 -1.90 1.31 -3.41
N ILE A 276 -2.27 0.03 -3.35
CA ILE A 276 -2.20 -0.79 -2.12
C ILE A 276 -0.76 -0.85 -1.60
N PHE A 277 0.22 -1.19 -2.43
CA PHE A 277 1.63 -1.23 -2.00
C PHE A 277 2.20 0.17 -1.72
N GLY A 278 1.70 1.22 -2.37
CA GLY A 278 1.98 2.61 -1.99
C GLY A 278 1.48 2.93 -0.58
N SER A 279 0.28 2.46 -0.22
CA SER A 279 -0.25 2.58 1.14
C SER A 279 0.54 1.77 2.16
N VAL A 280 0.93 0.52 1.85
CA VAL A 280 1.82 -0.27 2.72
C VAL A 280 3.13 0.45 2.97
N ALA A 281 3.78 1.01 1.94
CA ALA A 281 5.01 1.78 2.10
C ALA A 281 4.83 3.12 2.86
N ARG A 282 3.62 3.68 2.89
CA ARG A 282 3.28 4.84 3.74
C ARG A 282 3.03 4.45 5.20
N ILE A 283 2.42 3.30 5.44
CA ILE A 283 2.08 2.80 6.79
C ILE A 283 3.31 2.17 7.47
N SER A 284 4.03 1.28 6.78
CA SER A 284 5.17 0.49 7.29
C SER A 284 6.54 1.12 7.00
N GLY A 285 6.58 2.23 6.25
CA GLY A 285 7.82 2.91 5.86
C GLY A 285 8.33 2.52 4.45
N ARG A 286 9.01 3.47 3.80
CA ARG A 286 9.60 3.27 2.47
C ARG A 286 10.96 2.57 2.57
N SER A 287 11.19 1.59 1.69
CA SER A 287 12.52 0.99 1.51
C SER A 287 13.55 2.06 1.12
N PRO A 288 14.72 2.12 1.77
CA PRO A 288 15.80 3.02 1.36
C PRO A 288 16.36 2.63 -0.01
N LEU A 289 16.89 3.60 -0.74
CA LEU A 289 17.58 3.31 -2.01
C LEU A 289 18.88 2.56 -1.72
N PHE A 290 19.03 1.37 -2.31
CA PHE A 290 20.32 0.68 -2.34
C PHE A 290 21.37 1.52 -3.10
N PRO A 291 22.66 1.42 -2.72
CA PRO A 291 23.74 2.00 -3.50
C PRO A 291 23.69 1.54 -4.96
N LYS A 292 23.95 2.44 -5.92
CA LYS A 292 23.81 2.13 -7.37
C LYS A 292 24.56 0.88 -7.84
N TRP A 293 25.68 0.55 -7.20
CA TRP A 293 26.47 -0.65 -7.53
C TRP A 293 25.76 -1.97 -7.18
N ALA A 294 24.80 -1.97 -6.23
CA ALA A 294 24.04 -3.16 -5.85
C ALA A 294 23.04 -3.62 -6.93
N MET A 295 22.80 -2.80 -7.96
CA MET A 295 22.07 -3.18 -9.17
C MET A 295 22.96 -3.87 -10.22
N GLY A 296 24.26 -4.02 -9.93
CA GLY A 296 25.20 -4.77 -10.74
C GLY A 296 25.32 -6.24 -10.34
N PHE A 297 26.11 -7.00 -11.10
CA PHE A 297 26.42 -8.39 -10.77
C PHE A 297 27.21 -8.49 -9.45
N THR A 298 26.72 -9.31 -8.52
CA THR A 298 27.40 -9.61 -7.24
C THR A 298 27.80 -11.08 -7.22
N ASN A 299 29.07 -11.35 -6.91
CA ASN A 299 29.61 -12.70 -6.74
C ASN A 299 29.86 -12.97 -5.25
N GLY A 300 29.14 -13.93 -4.67
CA GLY A 300 29.34 -14.41 -3.31
C GLY A 300 30.03 -15.77 -3.30
N ALA A 301 31.15 -15.89 -2.58
CA ALA A 301 31.90 -17.14 -2.46
C ALA A 301 32.35 -17.36 -1.01
N GLN A 302 32.13 -18.57 -0.48
CA GLN A 302 32.35 -18.89 0.94
C GLN A 302 33.83 -19.16 1.30
N THR A 303 34.71 -19.38 0.33
CA THR A 303 36.08 -19.87 0.57
C THR A 303 37.20 -18.94 0.08
N THR A 304 36.87 -17.76 -0.44
CA THR A 304 37.87 -16.90 -1.11
C THR A 304 38.71 -16.10 -0.12
N HIS A 305 39.99 -16.46 0.03
CA HIS A 305 41.00 -15.63 0.72
C HIS A 305 41.70 -14.69 -0.28
N GLY A 306 42.17 -13.53 0.20
CA GLY A 306 42.39 -12.30 -0.58
C GLY A 306 43.36 -12.29 -1.78
N MET A 307 43.99 -13.41 -2.15
CA MET A 307 44.74 -13.52 -3.40
C MET A 307 43.89 -14.10 -4.56
N GLU A 308 42.86 -14.89 -4.28
CA GLU A 308 42.03 -15.53 -5.31
C GLU A 308 41.06 -14.55 -6.00
N THR A 309 40.55 -13.56 -5.25
CA THR A 309 39.72 -12.46 -5.79
C THR A 309 40.42 -11.65 -6.89
N THR A 310 41.74 -11.46 -6.78
CA THR A 310 42.53 -10.67 -7.74
C THR A 310 42.56 -11.34 -9.11
N THR A 311 42.66 -12.67 -9.16
CA THR A 311 42.61 -13.46 -10.40
C THR A 311 41.21 -13.49 -10.99
N ALA A 312 40.17 -13.68 -10.16
CA ALA A 312 38.78 -13.74 -10.61
C ALA A 312 38.27 -12.43 -11.23
N LEU A 313 38.78 -11.28 -10.77
CA LEU A 313 38.45 -9.96 -11.32
C LEU A 313 39.24 -9.59 -12.60
N GLY A 314 40.10 -10.48 -13.11
CA GLY A 314 40.99 -10.16 -14.23
C GLY A 314 42.01 -9.07 -13.91
N LEU A 315 42.19 -8.71 -12.63
CA LEU A 315 43.11 -7.70 -12.14
C LEU A 315 44.54 -8.26 -12.04
N THR A 316 45.01 -8.91 -13.12
CA THR A 316 46.45 -8.95 -13.39
C THR A 316 46.92 -7.50 -13.39
N LYS A 317 47.92 -7.16 -12.56
CA LYS A 317 48.54 -5.82 -12.54
C LYS A 317 48.92 -5.40 -13.97
N ARG A 318 48.09 -4.57 -14.61
CA ARG A 318 48.56 -3.72 -15.70
C ARG A 318 49.46 -2.69 -15.04
N SER A 319 50.76 -2.89 -15.18
CA SER A 319 51.80 -2.03 -14.62
C SER A 319 51.57 -0.57 -15.02
N PHE A 320 50.97 0.22 -14.12
CA PHE A 320 50.78 1.66 -14.31
C PHE A 320 52.07 2.43 -13.97
N VAL A 321 53.21 1.90 -14.41
CA VAL A 321 54.57 2.45 -14.18
C VAL A 321 55.47 2.12 -15.38
N SER A 322 55.39 2.90 -16.45
CA SER A 322 56.48 3.03 -17.45
C SER A 322 56.33 4.18 -18.48
N SER A 323 55.42 5.15 -18.31
CA SER A 323 55.23 6.22 -19.32
C SER A 323 55.04 7.63 -18.75
N PHE A 324 55.79 7.97 -17.69
CA PHE A 324 55.86 9.35 -17.16
C PHE A 324 57.28 9.78 -16.70
N HIS A 325 58.31 8.97 -16.95
CA HIS A 325 59.68 9.23 -16.45
C HIS A 325 60.74 9.53 -17.52
N ASP A 326 60.35 9.66 -18.81
CA ASP A 326 61.32 9.85 -19.92
C ASP A 326 61.19 11.19 -20.67
N THR A 327 60.35 12.11 -20.18
CA THR A 327 60.13 13.44 -20.82
C THR A 327 60.39 14.64 -19.89
N ALA A 328 61.05 14.43 -18.74
CA ALA A 328 61.37 15.48 -17.77
C ALA A 328 62.86 15.55 -17.36
N ALA A 329 63.71 14.65 -17.86
CA ALA A 329 65.12 14.53 -17.45
C ALA A 329 66.13 15.36 -18.31
N LYS A 330 65.66 16.40 -19.04
CA LYS A 330 66.52 17.15 -19.97
C LYS A 330 66.42 18.68 -19.92
N THR A 331 65.84 19.27 -18.87
CA THR A 331 65.78 20.75 -18.77
C THR A 331 65.80 21.32 -17.34
N PHE A 332 66.89 21.12 -16.59
CA PHE A 332 67.50 22.22 -15.82
C PHE A 332 68.92 21.85 -15.34
N ARG A 333 69.90 22.72 -15.60
CA ARG A 333 71.22 22.68 -14.95
C ARG A 333 71.29 23.78 -13.89
N SER A 334 72.09 23.51 -12.86
CA SER A 334 72.78 24.50 -12.00
C SER A 334 71.97 25.61 -11.33
N THR A 335 71.75 25.47 -10.02
CA THR A 335 72.48 26.25 -8.98
C THR A 335 72.36 25.58 -7.59
N PRO A 336 73.34 25.72 -6.69
CA PRO A 336 73.29 25.13 -5.35
C PRO A 336 72.79 26.11 -4.28
N SER A 337 72.05 25.60 -3.29
CA SER A 337 71.63 26.37 -2.10
C SER A 337 72.14 25.69 -0.83
N HIS A 338 72.86 26.44 -0.01
CA HIS A 338 73.32 26.06 1.33
C HIS A 338 72.21 26.27 2.40
N LEU A 339 72.53 25.84 3.64
CA LEU A 339 71.76 25.97 4.90
C LEU A 339 70.59 24.98 5.03
N ILE A 340 70.53 24.02 5.98
CA ILE A 340 70.85 24.00 7.43
C ILE A 340 69.92 24.89 8.26
N TRP A 341 68.97 24.26 8.97
CA TRP A 341 68.93 24.31 10.45
C TRP A 341 68.09 23.19 11.06
N THR A 342 68.45 22.80 12.29
CA THR A 342 67.73 21.88 13.19
C THR A 342 67.16 22.69 14.35
N GLY A 343 65.87 22.55 14.67
CA GLY A 343 65.24 23.22 15.81
C GLY A 343 63.78 23.51 15.54
#